data_AF-A0A9D4ULY8-F1
#
_entry.id   AF-A0A9D4ULY8-F1
#
_cell.length_a   1.000
_cell.length_b   1.000
_cell.length_c   1.000
_cell.angle_alpha   90.00
_cell.angle_beta   90.00
_cell.angle_gamma   90.00
#
_symmetry.space_group_name_H-M   'P 1'
#
loop_
_entity.id
_entity.type
_entity.pdbx_description
1 polymer ?
#
loop_
_entity_poly.entity_id
_entity_poly.type
_entity_poly.pdbx_seq_one_letter_code
_entity_poly.pdbx_strand_id
1 'polypeptide(L)'
;MASTAPPDTNVNRSWKGVVVYASSQELLADKPSVIPAAAITREEGLILYEDMVLWRSFEDMCAQMYIRGKMFGFVHLYNGQEAVSTGFIKNLKPEDYV
;
A
#
# COMPACT_ATOMS: atom_id res chain seq x y z
N MET A 1 -40.17 16.68 -17.54
CA MET A 1 -39.77 15.64 -16.56
C MET A 1 -39.50 14.35 -17.33
N ALA A 2 -38.35 13.74 -17.09
CA ALA A 2 -37.83 12.45 -17.62
C ALA A 2 -37.60 12.41 -19.15
N SER A 3 -36.42 12.80 -19.67
CA SER A 3 -35.14 12.06 -19.68
C SER A 3 -35.19 10.82 -20.60
N THR A 4 -34.85 11.03 -21.87
CA THR A 4 -34.61 9.99 -22.87
C THR A 4 -33.22 9.38 -22.63
N ALA A 5 -33.18 8.19 -22.03
CA ALA A 5 -31.95 7.41 -21.92
C ALA A 5 -31.56 6.79 -23.28
N PRO A 6 -30.28 6.80 -23.68
CA PRO A 6 -29.81 6.16 -24.90
C PRO A 6 -29.84 4.62 -24.78
N PRO A 7 -29.86 3.90 -25.92
CA PRO A 7 -29.99 2.45 -25.95
C PRO A 7 -28.72 1.79 -25.38
N ASP A 8 -28.85 1.15 -24.22
CA ASP A 8 -27.77 0.40 -23.59
C ASP A 8 -27.35 -0.79 -24.46
N THR A 9 -26.17 -0.62 -25.02
CA THR A 9 -25.40 -1.56 -25.82
C THR A 9 -25.15 -2.88 -25.09
N ASN A 10 -25.46 -3.99 -25.77
CA ASN A 10 -24.89 -5.33 -25.61
C ASN A 10 -24.89 -5.97 -24.21
N VAL A 11 -26.06 -6.46 -23.81
CA VAL A 11 -26.18 -7.59 -22.90
C VAL A 11 -25.86 -8.87 -23.67
N ASN A 12 -24.64 -9.41 -23.50
CA ASN A 12 -24.34 -10.78 -23.93
C ASN A 12 -23.91 -11.63 -22.72
N ARG A 13 -24.84 -12.50 -22.33
CA ARG A 13 -24.69 -13.54 -21.31
C ARG A 13 -23.69 -14.59 -21.78
N SER A 14 -22.86 -15.11 -20.87
CA SER A 14 -22.52 -16.54 -20.72
C SER A 14 -21.17 -16.70 -20.00
N TRP A 15 -21.22 -16.94 -18.68
CA TRP A 15 -20.09 -17.49 -17.94
C TRP A 15 -19.96 -18.98 -18.28
N LYS A 16 -19.17 -19.31 -19.31
CA LYS A 16 -18.67 -20.66 -19.53
C LYS A 16 -17.16 -20.59 -19.60
N GLY A 17 -16.52 -21.46 -18.82
CA GLY A 17 -15.09 -21.44 -18.51
C GLY A 17 -14.20 -21.17 -19.71
N VAL A 18 -13.55 -20.02 -19.65
CA VAL A 18 -12.37 -19.68 -20.45
C VAL A 18 -11.33 -19.25 -19.44
N VAL A 19 -10.26 -20.02 -19.31
CA VAL A 19 -9.05 -19.55 -18.64
C VAL A 19 -8.45 -18.51 -19.56
N VAL A 20 -8.73 -17.24 -19.28
CA VAL A 20 -8.12 -16.11 -19.98
C VAL A 20 -6.71 -15.96 -19.42
N TYR A 21 -5.71 -16.44 -20.15
CA TYR A 21 -4.34 -15.94 -19.98
C TYR A 21 -4.33 -14.53 -20.56
N ALA A 22 -4.75 -13.55 -19.76
CA ALA A 22 -4.55 -12.15 -20.12
C ALA A 22 -3.04 -11.93 -20.22
N SER A 23 -2.57 -11.59 -21.40
CA SER A 23 -1.17 -11.21 -21.58
C SER A 23 -0.91 -10.01 -20.68
N SER A 24 0.24 -9.98 -20.00
CA SER A 24 0.59 -8.90 -19.05
C SER A 24 0.55 -7.49 -19.66
N GLN A 25 0.40 -7.38 -20.98
CA GLN A 25 0.36 -6.15 -21.75
C GLN A 25 -1.02 -5.46 -21.68
N GLU A 26 -2.12 -6.19 -21.51
CA GLU A 26 -3.48 -5.60 -21.47
C GLU A 26 -3.81 -4.96 -20.11
N LEU A 27 -3.20 -5.44 -19.02
CA LEU A 27 -3.32 -4.86 -17.68
C LEU A 27 -2.62 -3.49 -17.53
N LEU A 28 -1.83 -3.07 -18.53
CA LEU A 28 -1.09 -1.80 -18.52
C LEU A 28 -1.83 -0.67 -19.25
N ALA A 29 -2.95 -0.95 -19.91
CA ALA A 29 -3.64 -0.01 -20.79
C ALA A 29 -4.48 1.06 -20.06
N ASP A 30 -4.81 0.84 -18.79
CA ASP A 30 -5.57 1.79 -17.97
C ASP A 30 -4.73 2.27 -16.78
N LYS A 31 -3.68 3.05 -17.08
CA LYS A 31 -2.86 3.69 -16.04
C LYS A 31 -3.45 5.08 -15.77
N PRO A 32 -4.19 5.29 -14.67
CA PRO A 32 -4.58 6.64 -14.29
C PRO A 32 -3.33 7.51 -14.13
N SER A 33 -3.47 8.74 -14.62
CA SER A 33 -2.47 9.79 -14.78
C SER A 33 -1.29 9.71 -13.82
N VAL A 34 -0.09 9.74 -14.39
CA VAL A 34 1.21 9.91 -13.76
C VAL A 34 1.11 10.84 -12.55
N ILE A 35 1.06 10.26 -11.34
CA ILE A 35 1.58 10.95 -10.15
C ILE A 35 3.01 11.31 -10.55
N PRO A 36 3.42 12.59 -10.54
CA PRO A 36 4.80 12.94 -10.86
C PRO A 36 5.66 12.04 -10.00
N ALA A 37 6.48 11.19 -10.64
CA ALA A 37 7.30 10.23 -9.93
C ALA A 37 8.08 11.05 -8.91
N ALA A 38 7.70 10.96 -7.64
CA ALA A 38 8.38 11.67 -6.57
C ALA A 38 9.83 11.23 -6.72
N ALA A 39 10.70 12.18 -7.05
CA ALA A 39 12.06 11.89 -7.45
C ALA A 39 12.87 11.52 -6.20
N ILE A 40 12.58 10.35 -5.64
CA ILE A 40 13.33 9.74 -4.56
C ILE A 40 14.62 9.23 -5.19
N THR A 41 15.74 9.76 -4.72
CA THR A 41 17.05 9.26 -5.13
C THR A 41 17.22 7.82 -4.68
N ARG A 42 18.13 7.07 -5.32
CA ARG A 42 18.36 5.67 -4.95
C ARG A 42 18.80 5.56 -3.48
N GLU A 43 19.60 6.51 -3.03
CA GLU A 43 20.15 6.60 -1.68
C GLU A 43 19.03 6.85 -0.66
N GLU A 44 18.13 7.81 -0.94
CA GLU A 44 16.95 8.05 -0.10
C GLU A 44 16.03 6.82 -0.07
N GLY A 45 15.83 6.15 -1.20
CA GLY A 45 15.02 4.94 -1.27
C GLY A 45 15.58 3.80 -0.40
N LEU A 46 16.91 3.64 -0.35
CA LEU A 46 17.56 2.66 0.51
C LEU A 46 17.37 2.98 2.00
N ILE A 47 17.50 4.25 2.38
CA ILE A 47 17.28 4.70 3.76
C ILE A 47 15.83 4.45 4.18
N LEU A 48 14.87 4.82 3.34
CA LEU A 48 13.45 4.60 3.61
C LEU A 48 13.13 3.10 3.74
N TYR A 49 13.73 2.28 2.89
CA TYR A 49 13.55 0.83 2.94
C TYR A 49 14.14 0.22 4.22
N GLU A 50 15.36 0.63 4.59
CA GLU A 50 16.02 0.19 5.82
C GLU A 50 15.15 0.50 7.05
N ASP A 51 14.62 1.73 7.14
CA ASP A 51 13.75 2.12 8.25
C ASP A 51 12.47 1.26 8.30
N MET A 52 11.80 1.02 7.16
CA MET A 52 10.59 0.18 7.14
C MET A 52 10.88 -1.26 7.57
N VAL A 53 11.99 -1.84 7.11
CA VAL A 53 12.38 -3.21 7.50
C VAL A 53 12.76 -3.29 8.97
N LEU A 54 13.43 -2.27 9.49
CA LEU A 54 13.75 -2.16 10.91
C LEU A 54 12.49 -2.14 11.76
N TRP A 55 11.52 -1.28 11.44
CA TRP A 55 10.26 -1.19 12.18
C TRP A 55 9.47 -2.49 12.14
N ARG A 56 9.37 -3.14 10.98
CA ARG A 56 8.75 -4.47 10.86
C ARG A 56 9.40 -5.49 11.80
N SER A 57 10.73 -5.57 11.76
CA SER A 57 11.49 -6.55 12.56
C SER A 57 11.35 -6.28 14.06
N PHE A 58 11.33 -5.01 14.45
CA PHE A 58 11.11 -4.59 15.82
C PHE A 58 9.73 -5.03 16.33
N GLU A 59 8.68 -4.78 15.56
CA GLU A 59 7.32 -5.15 15.95
C GLU A 59 7.08 -6.66 15.99
N ASP A 60 7.66 -7.40 15.05
CA ASP A 60 7.66 -8.86 15.09
C ASP A 60 8.33 -9.39 16.36
N MET A 61 9.40 -8.73 16.83
CA MET A 61 10.04 -9.06 18.10
C MET A 61 9.14 -8.71 19.30
N CYS A 62 8.48 -7.56 19.28
CA CYS A 62 7.50 -7.17 20.30
C CYS A 62 6.37 -8.21 20.40
N ALA A 63 5.85 -8.67 19.27
CA ALA A 63 4.84 -9.73 19.22
C ALA A 63 5.35 -11.02 19.87
N GLN A 64 6.58 -11.43 19.54
CA GLN A 64 7.18 -12.63 20.14
C GLN A 64 7.40 -12.49 21.64
N MET A 65 7.86 -11.33 22.12
CA MET A 65 8.09 -11.10 23.54
C MET A 65 6.78 -11.03 24.33
N TYR A 66 5.72 -10.52 23.71
CA TYR A 66 4.37 -10.57 24.24
C TYR A 66 3.87 -12.02 24.39
N ILE A 67 3.98 -12.84 23.33
CA ILE A 67 3.59 -14.27 23.37
C ILE A 67 4.40 -15.04 24.43
N ARG A 68 5.68 -14.70 24.61
CA ARG A 68 6.54 -15.30 25.65
C ARG A 68 6.25 -14.81 27.07
N GLY A 69 5.27 -13.92 27.26
CA GLY A 69 4.91 -13.35 28.56
C GLY A 69 5.98 -12.44 29.16
N LYS A 70 6.87 -11.88 28.32
CA LYS A 70 7.92 -10.93 28.74
C LYS A 70 7.48 -9.46 28.63
N MET A 71 6.34 -9.21 27.99
CA MET A 71 5.68 -7.91 27.93
C MET A 71 4.27 -8.05 28.48
N PHE A 72 3.87 -7.13 29.35
CA PHE A 72 2.58 -7.16 30.04
C PHE A 72 1.71 -5.98 29.63
N GLY A 73 0.39 -6.15 29.69
CA GLY A 73 -0.57 -5.13 29.26
C GLY A 73 -1.07 -5.39 27.84
N PHE A 74 -1.25 -4.33 27.06
CA PHE A 74 -1.71 -4.40 25.68
C PHE A 74 -0.59 -3.99 24.72
N VAL A 75 -0.45 -4.74 23.63
CA VAL A 75 0.51 -4.44 22.56
C VAL A 75 -0.29 -4.18 21.29
N HIS A 76 -0.15 -2.97 20.75
CA HIS A 76 -0.69 -2.56 19.47
C HIS A 76 0.46 -2.52 18.47
N LEU A 77 0.36 -3.31 17.41
CA LEU A 77 1.38 -3.42 16.38
C LEU A 77 0.94 -2.61 15.15
N TYR A 78 1.89 -1.96 14.51
CA TYR A 78 1.76 -1.14 13.32
C TYR A 78 2.18 -1.88 12.02
N ASN A 79 2.35 -3.21 12.09
CA ASN A 79 2.69 -4.06 10.95
C ASN A 79 1.81 -3.74 9.73
N GLY A 80 2.45 -3.43 8.60
CA GLY A 80 1.81 -3.06 7.34
C GLY A 80 1.55 -1.57 7.17
N GLN A 81 1.87 -0.74 8.15
CA GLN A 81 1.74 0.72 8.10
C GLN A 81 3.10 1.44 8.19
N GLU A 82 4.21 0.73 8.01
CA GLU A 82 5.58 1.27 8.21
C GLU A 82 5.90 2.45 7.28
N ALA A 83 5.36 2.43 6.06
CA ALA A 83 5.55 3.53 5.11
C ALA A 83 4.97 4.87 5.63
N VAL A 84 3.92 4.82 6.45
CA VAL A 84 3.28 6.02 7.01
C VAL A 84 4.20 6.67 8.04
N SER A 85 4.74 5.89 8.98
CA SER A 85 5.63 6.40 10.01
C SER A 85 6.96 6.86 9.41
N THR A 86 7.58 6.06 8.54
CA THR A 86 8.84 6.43 7.88
C THR A 86 8.68 7.67 7.01
N GLY A 87 7.62 7.75 6.19
CA GLY A 87 7.36 8.91 5.34
C GLY A 87 7.08 10.18 6.13
N PHE A 88 6.31 10.08 7.22
CA PHE A 88 5.99 11.23 8.08
C PHE A 88 7.22 11.72 8.83
N ILE A 89 7.97 10.82 9.49
CA ILE A 89 9.17 11.17 10.28
C ILE A 89 10.24 11.85 9.41
N LYS A 90 10.46 11.38 8.18
CA LYS A 90 11.48 11.96 7.29
C LYS A 90 11.12 13.34 6.74
N ASN A 91 9.84 13.71 6.79
CA ASN A 91 9.36 15.02 6.34
C ASN A 91 9.17 16.03 7.49
N LEU A 92 9.30 15.60 8.75
CA LEU A 92 9.25 16.50 9.90
C LEU A 92 10.47 17.41 9.93
N LYS A 93 10.22 18.68 10.27
CA LYS A 93 11.27 19.64 10.61
C LYS A 93 11.55 19.60 12.12
N PRO A 94 12.71 20.10 12.56
CA PRO A 94 13.04 20.15 13.99
C PRO A 94 12.05 20.94 14.85
N GLU A 95 11.29 21.84 14.25
CA GLU A 95 10.30 22.68 14.92
C GLU A 95 8.90 22.04 14.97
N ASP A 96 8.68 20.93 14.26
CA ASP A 96 7.39 20.23 14.20
C ASP A 96 7.23 19.29 15.41
N TYR A 97 5.98 19.13 15.89
CA TYR A 97 5.62 18.28 17.02
C TYR A 97 4.65 17.17 16.59
N VAL A 98 4.83 15.98 17.15
CA VAL A 98 4.07 14.74 16.85
C VAL A 98 3.74 14.01 18.13
#